data_AF-A0A1G5VKK0-F1
#
_entry.id   AF-A0A1G5VKK0-F1
#
_cell.length_a   1.000
_cell.length_b   1.000
_cell.length_c   1.000
_cell.angle_alpha   90.00
_cell.angle_beta   90.00
_cell.angle_gamma   90.00
#
_symmetry.space_group_name_H-M   'P 1'
#
loop_
_entity.id
_entity.type
_entity.pdbx_description
1 polymer ?
#
loop_
_entity_poly.entity_id
_entity_poly.type
_entity_poly.pdbx_seq_one_letter_code
_entity_poly.pdbx_strand_id
1 'polypeptide(L)'
;MVKLIPNYEFVENWSEDQLEEFINVPSGIPNDLMDIVQEVIPNINILRKYAAFDHPEFEELDQEQSIIPRRLVRENKLEEAHEYELQSTLNFLEKYPQFKPMVEIEE
;
A
#
# COMPACT_ATOMS: atom_id res chain seq x y z
N MET A 1 7.40 -5.86 -18.74
CA MET A 1 6.15 -5.41 -18.10
C MET A 1 6.53 -5.24 -16.66
N VAL A 2 6.41 -4.01 -16.15
CA VAL A 2 6.90 -3.70 -14.81
C VAL A 2 6.14 -4.56 -13.78
N LYS A 3 6.88 -5.22 -12.91
CA LYS A 3 6.35 -6.08 -11.86
C LYS A 3 6.98 -5.71 -10.52
N LEU A 4 6.16 -5.68 -9.47
CA LEU A 4 6.62 -5.55 -8.10
C LEU A 4 6.80 -6.95 -7.50
N ILE A 5 8.00 -7.23 -7.01
CA ILE A 5 8.31 -8.42 -6.23
C ILE A 5 8.37 -8.02 -4.76
N PRO A 6 7.47 -8.55 -3.91
CA PRO A 6 7.51 -8.29 -2.48
C PRO A 6 8.83 -8.72 -1.83
N ASN A 7 9.39 -7.85 -1.00
CA ASN A 7 10.50 -8.15 -0.10
C ASN A 7 9.96 -8.30 1.32
N TYR A 8 9.44 -9.49 1.63
CA TYR A 8 8.89 -9.79 2.97
C TYR A 8 9.95 -9.71 4.07
N GLU A 9 11.22 -10.06 3.77
CA GLU A 9 12.31 -9.99 4.75
C GLU A 9 12.53 -8.55 5.25
N PHE A 10 12.41 -7.55 4.38
CA PHE A 10 12.50 -6.15 4.79
C PHE A 10 11.40 -5.78 5.81
N VAL A 11 10.16 -6.24 5.56
CA VAL A 11 9.01 -5.95 6.44
C VAL A 11 9.09 -6.75 7.74
N GLU A 12 9.54 -8.01 7.70
CA GLU A 12 9.77 -8.85 8.88
C GLU A 12 10.77 -8.23 9.86
N ASN A 13 11.73 -7.44 9.35
CA ASN A 13 12.75 -6.78 10.13
C ASN A 13 12.42 -5.32 10.51
N TRP A 14 11.17 -4.87 10.32
CA TRP A 14 10.77 -3.54 10.76
C TRP A 14 10.87 -3.38 12.27
N SER A 15 11.43 -2.24 12.70
CA SER A 15 11.27 -1.77 14.07
C SER A 15 9.83 -1.31 14.35
N GLU A 16 9.49 -1.16 15.63
CA GLU A 16 8.21 -0.55 16.03
C GLU A 16 8.05 0.85 15.42
N ASP A 17 9.12 1.65 15.37
CA ASP A 17 9.10 2.98 14.76
C ASP A 17 8.77 2.93 13.25
N GLN A 18 9.30 1.95 12.51
CA GLN A 18 9.03 1.81 11.08
C GLN A 18 7.59 1.37 10.80
N LEU A 19 7.06 0.46 11.64
CA LEU A 19 5.66 0.09 11.60
C LEU A 19 4.77 1.29 11.93
N GLU A 20 5.11 2.04 12.97
CA GLU A 20 4.37 3.25 13.37
C GLU A 20 4.40 4.31 12.26
N GLU A 21 5.54 4.49 11.61
CA GLU A 21 5.68 5.40 10.47
C GLU A 21 4.77 4.98 9.32
N PHE A 22 4.72 3.67 8.99
CA PHE A 22 3.87 3.13 7.92
C PHE A 22 2.37 3.33 8.22
N ILE A 23 1.91 2.97 9.43
CA ILE A 23 0.48 3.10 9.79
C ILE A 23 0.02 4.55 9.89
N ASN A 24 0.93 5.50 10.14
CA ASN A 24 0.63 6.92 10.28
C ASN A 24 0.97 7.73 9.03
N VAL A 25 1.28 7.10 7.89
CA VAL A 25 1.52 7.82 6.64
C VAL A 25 0.29 8.69 6.30
N PRO A 26 0.46 10.02 6.09
CA PRO A 26 -0.62 10.92 5.74
C PRO A 26 -0.94 10.84 4.24
N SER A 27 -1.29 9.65 3.78
CA SER A 27 -1.63 9.30 2.39
C SER A 27 -2.44 8.03 2.38
N GLY A 28 -3.18 7.81 1.30
CA GLY A 28 -3.78 6.51 1.01
C GLY A 28 -2.69 5.49 0.78
N ILE A 29 -2.72 4.37 1.51
CA ILE A 29 -1.76 3.28 1.34
C ILE A 29 -2.22 2.40 0.17
N PRO A 30 -1.41 2.21 -0.88
CA PRO A 30 -1.73 1.29 -1.97
C PRO A 30 -2.01 -0.12 -1.46
N ASN A 31 -3.04 -0.77 -2.02
CA ASN A 31 -3.43 -2.12 -1.58
C ASN A 31 -2.28 -3.11 -1.72
N ASP A 32 -1.46 -3.02 -2.78
CA ASP A 32 -0.30 -3.89 -2.96
C ASP A 32 0.66 -3.86 -1.76
N LEU A 33 0.96 -2.66 -1.24
CA LEU A 33 1.83 -2.51 -0.07
C LEU A 33 1.14 -2.99 1.20
N MET A 34 -0.16 -2.70 1.35
CA MET A 34 -0.93 -3.18 2.50
C MET A 34 -0.99 -4.71 2.54
N ASP A 35 -1.18 -5.36 1.39
CA ASP A 35 -1.21 -6.82 1.24
C ASP A 35 0.14 -7.43 1.61
N ILE A 36 1.26 -6.84 1.14
CA ILE A 36 2.61 -7.26 1.53
C ILE A 36 2.81 -7.21 3.04
N VAL A 37 2.41 -6.08 3.67
CA VAL A 37 2.55 -5.94 5.12
C VAL A 37 1.62 -6.90 5.86
N GLN A 38 0.42 -7.16 5.34
CA GLN A 38 -0.53 -8.06 5.96
C GLN A 38 -0.05 -9.52 6.00
N GLU A 39 0.71 -9.98 5.01
CA GLU A 39 1.33 -11.31 5.02
C GLU A 39 2.30 -11.48 6.21
N VAL A 40 2.94 -10.40 6.66
CA VAL A 40 3.92 -10.40 7.76
C VAL A 40 3.31 -9.97 9.10
N ILE A 41 2.41 -8.98 9.08
CA ILE A 41 1.74 -8.36 10.21
C ILE A 41 0.23 -8.46 9.97
N PRO A 42 -0.42 -9.59 10.34
CA PRO A 42 -1.80 -9.90 9.92
C PRO A 42 -2.87 -8.91 10.37
N ASN A 43 -2.59 -8.10 11.41
CA ASN A 43 -3.51 -7.10 11.96
C ASN A 43 -3.23 -5.68 11.46
N ILE A 44 -2.36 -5.47 10.46
CA ILE A 44 -1.99 -4.14 9.97
C ILE A 44 -3.19 -3.27 9.60
N ASN A 45 -4.20 -3.84 8.94
CA ASN A 45 -5.44 -3.15 8.59
C ASN A 45 -6.23 -2.67 9.81
N ILE A 46 -6.14 -3.38 10.94
CA ILE A 46 -6.76 -2.96 12.20
C ILE A 46 -5.94 -1.83 12.84
N LEU A 47 -4.61 -1.92 12.81
CA LEU A 47 -3.73 -0.87 13.32
C LEU A 47 -3.93 0.44 12.56
N ARG A 48 -3.98 0.39 11.23
CA ARG A 48 -4.29 1.54 10.37
C ARG A 48 -5.67 2.14 10.68
N LYS A 49 -6.68 1.29 10.93
CA LYS A 49 -8.02 1.76 11.36
C LYS A 49 -8.01 2.42 12.74
N TYR A 50 -7.16 1.97 13.67
CA TYR A 50 -7.01 2.65 14.95
C TYR A 50 -6.32 4.00 14.79
N ALA A 51 -5.30 4.11 13.93
CA ALA A 51 -4.70 5.40 13.58
C ALA A 51 -5.74 6.37 12.99
N ALA A 52 -6.72 5.86 12.24
CA ALA A 52 -7.83 6.66 11.71
C ALA A 52 -8.79 7.23 12.78
N PHE A 53 -8.70 6.80 14.05
CA PHE A 53 -9.44 7.48 15.13
C PHE A 53 -8.84 8.84 15.47
N ASP A 54 -7.52 8.96 15.39
CA ASP A 54 -6.80 10.23 15.58
C ASP A 54 -6.68 11.02 14.27
N HIS A 55 -6.70 10.32 13.13
CA HIS A 55 -6.61 10.86 11.77
C HIS A 55 -7.78 10.38 10.88
N PRO A 56 -9.01 10.90 11.05
CA PRO A 56 -10.19 10.42 10.31
C PRO A 56 -10.05 10.47 8.79
N GLU A 57 -9.20 11.35 8.27
CA GLU A 57 -8.90 11.47 6.85
C GLU A 57 -8.27 10.19 6.24
N PHE A 58 -7.64 9.34 7.05
CA PHE A 58 -7.01 8.11 6.56
C PHE A 58 -8.01 7.15 5.93
N GLU A 59 -9.23 7.08 6.46
CA GLU A 59 -10.25 6.18 5.90
C GLU A 59 -10.66 6.60 4.49
N GLU A 60 -10.84 7.90 4.24
CA GLU A 60 -11.15 8.43 2.92
C GLU A 60 -9.99 8.20 1.94
N LEU A 61 -8.77 8.52 2.38
CA LEU A 61 -7.56 8.37 1.57
C LEU A 61 -7.30 6.91 1.17
N ASP A 62 -7.46 5.96 2.09
CA ASP A 62 -7.28 4.54 1.82
C ASP A 62 -8.42 4.01 0.92
N GLN A 63 -9.65 4.53 1.05
CA GLN A 63 -10.75 4.20 0.14
C GLN A 63 -10.47 4.65 -1.29
N GLU A 64 -9.94 5.87 -1.48
CA GLU A 64 -9.60 6.42 -2.80
C GLU A 64 -8.66 5.51 -3.60
N GLN A 65 -7.74 4.81 -2.94
CA GLN A 65 -6.83 3.84 -3.57
C GLN A 65 -7.57 2.68 -4.24
N SER A 66 -8.77 2.33 -3.75
CA SER A 66 -9.53 1.17 -4.22
C SER A 66 -10.66 1.53 -5.20
N ILE A 67 -11.12 2.79 -5.25
CA ILE A 67 -12.31 3.17 -6.03
C ILE A 67 -12.09 2.95 -7.53
N ILE A 68 -10.97 3.43 -8.06
CA ILE A 68 -10.68 3.37 -9.49
C ILE A 68 -10.40 1.94 -9.96
N PRO A 69 -9.50 1.17 -9.31
CA PRO A 69 -9.27 -0.23 -9.67
C PRO A 69 -10.54 -1.08 -9.64
N ARG A 70 -11.36 -0.95 -8.57
CA ARG A 70 -12.62 -1.69 -8.45
C ARG A 70 -13.60 -1.35 -9.57
N ARG A 71 -13.67 -0.08 -9.99
CA ARG A 71 -14.49 0.32 -11.14
C ARG A 71 -13.99 -0.32 -12.43
N LEU A 72 -12.69 -0.27 -12.69
CA LEU A 72 -12.08 -0.85 -13.89
C LEU A 72 -12.29 -2.37 -13.95
N VAL A 73 -12.11 -3.08 -12.83
CA VAL A 73 -12.41 -4.51 -12.73
C VAL A 73 -13.88 -4.80 -13.05
N ARG A 74 -14.83 -4.01 -12.53
CA ARG A 74 -16.27 -4.16 -12.86
C ARG A 74 -16.58 -3.91 -14.34
N GLU A 75 -15.77 -3.08 -15.01
CA GLU A 75 -15.83 -2.82 -16.45
C GLU A 75 -15.06 -3.87 -17.28
N ASN A 76 -14.52 -4.93 -16.65
CA ASN A 76 -13.68 -5.96 -17.26
C ASN A 76 -12.39 -5.40 -17.91
N LYS A 77 -11.89 -4.29 -17.37
CA LYS A 77 -10.64 -3.60 -17.74
C LYS A 77 -9.52 -3.99 -16.78
N LEU A 78 -9.12 -5.25 -16.84
CA LEU A 78 -8.20 -5.84 -15.86
C LEU A 78 -6.77 -5.31 -16.02
N GLU A 79 -6.32 -5.09 -17.26
CA GLU A 79 -5.00 -4.53 -17.55
C GLU A 79 -4.91 -3.08 -17.05
N GLU A 80 -5.92 -2.25 -17.32
CA GLU A 80 -5.93 -0.86 -16.85
C GLU A 80 -6.07 -0.75 -15.33
N ALA A 81 -6.79 -1.68 -14.69
CA ALA A 81 -6.85 -1.76 -13.23
C ALA A 81 -5.47 -2.04 -12.64
N HIS A 82 -4.77 -3.03 -13.20
CA HIS A 82 -3.42 -3.40 -12.78
C HIS A 82 -2.41 -2.28 -13.02
N GLU A 83 -2.44 -1.62 -14.18
CA GLU A 83 -1.57 -0.46 -14.47
C GLU A 83 -1.82 0.69 -13.51
N TYR A 84 -3.09 0.95 -13.15
CA TYR A 84 -3.42 1.98 -12.17
C TYR A 84 -2.87 1.64 -10.78
N GLU A 85 -3.07 0.41 -10.30
CA GLU A 85 -2.57 -0.03 -8.99
C GLU A 85 -1.05 0.06 -8.93
N LEU A 86 -0.36 -0.46 -9.95
CA LEU A 86 1.09 -0.37 -10.09
C LEU A 86 1.58 1.08 -10.04
N GLN A 87 0.98 1.97 -10.85
CA GLN A 87 1.39 3.38 -10.88
C GLN A 87 1.13 4.06 -9.54
N SER A 88 0.02 3.75 -8.86
CA SER A 88 -0.27 4.28 -7.54
C SER A 88 0.79 3.84 -6.51
N THR A 89 1.17 2.56 -6.54
CA THR A 89 2.23 2.01 -5.71
C THR A 89 3.57 2.69 -5.99
N LEU A 90 3.96 2.84 -7.26
CA LEU A 90 5.20 3.53 -7.63
C LEU A 90 5.21 5.00 -7.17
N ASN A 91 4.11 5.73 -7.38
CA ASN A 91 3.98 7.13 -6.93
C ASN A 91 4.09 7.24 -5.40
N PHE A 92 3.49 6.31 -4.66
CA PHE A 92 3.60 6.25 -3.21
C PHE A 92 5.05 6.05 -2.78
N LEU A 93 5.75 5.10 -3.39
CA LEU A 93 7.14 4.79 -3.07
C LEU A 93 8.11 5.91 -3.47
N GLU A 94 7.80 6.69 -4.51
CA GLU A 94 8.54 7.92 -4.83
C GLU A 94 8.37 8.98 -3.75
N LYS A 95 7.14 9.16 -3.24
CA LYS A 95 6.81 10.11 -2.18
C LYS A 95 7.37 9.69 -0.81
N TYR A 96 7.39 8.38 -0.53
CA TYR A 96 7.83 7.78 0.73
C TYR A 96 8.96 6.76 0.49
N PRO A 97 10.17 7.25 0.17
CA PRO A 97 11.29 6.40 -0.27
C PRO A 97 11.78 5.41 0.79
N GLN A 98 11.51 5.64 2.08
CA GLN A 98 11.81 4.70 3.16
C GLN A 98 11.11 3.35 3.00
N PHE A 99 9.99 3.30 2.26
CA PHE A 99 9.25 2.08 1.99
C PHE A 99 9.64 1.42 0.66
N LYS A 100 10.49 2.05 -0.17
CA LYS A 100 10.97 1.44 -1.43
C LYS A 100 11.51 0.02 -1.25
N PRO A 101 12.26 -0.31 -0.19
CA PRO A 101 12.78 -1.66 -0.03
C PRO A 101 11.71 -2.75 0.19
N MET A 102 10.43 -2.40 0.40
CA MET A 102 9.32 -3.37 0.46
C MET A 102 9.12 -4.13 -0.85
N VAL A 103 9.60 -3.59 -1.97
CA VAL A 103 9.47 -4.22 -3.28
C VAL A 103 10.75 -4.10 -4.09
N GLU A 104 11.05 -5.13 -4.87
CA GLU A 104 11.96 -5.05 -6.00
C GLU A 104 11.16 -4.79 -7.27
N ILE A 105 11.67 -3.93 -8.15
CA ILE A 105 11.01 -3.58 -9.41
C ILE A 105 11.74 -4.32 -10.54
N GLU A 106 11.04 -5.22 -11.22
CA GLU A 106 11.50 -5.89 -12.44
C GLU A 106 10.84 -5.28 -13.67
N GLU A 107 11.61 -4.98 -14.73
CA GLU A 107 11.13 -4.39 -15.99
C GLU A 107 10.88 -5.41 -17.12
#